data_AF-A0A4Y1MT73-F1
#
_entry.id   AF-A0A4Y1MT73-F1
#
_cell.length_a   1.000
_cell.length_b   1.000
_cell.length_c   1.000
_cell.angle_alpha   90.00
_cell.angle_beta   90.00
_cell.angle_gamma   90.00
#
_symmetry.space_group_name_H-M   'P 1'
#
loop_
_entity.id
_entity.type
_entity.pdbx_description
1 polymer ?
#
loop_
_entity_poly.entity_id
_entity_poly.type
_entity_poly.pdbx_seq_one_letter_code
_entity_poly.pdbx_strand_id
1 'polypeptide(L)'
;MRFGGSEQGKARQGPAPRRVAVTCALAAFLLPVLLSGTLSAQPVPPLPPPAPPPLQGSPALVTQLGQPSVEVTTAFAGTDVLVFGATERPIGPSGDNVIVVGQGPAQSQVVRRRTRVLGAWINGRSARFDDVPSWYALTGTEPLRSLLGQDERRALQLGLNALARRVQGSSDPDFRQALVDRKVAADLWQEDKAPVQVSGGRLFHARLSLPSIVPPGSYFVQVLLVREGRVVARQELPFEVRRVGTAAEITTVSHEQPLLYGLACIALAAFAGWIGSVIFRR
;
A
#
# COMPACT_ATOMS: atom_id res chain seq x y z
N MET A 1 7.56 -13.66 -53.06
CA MET A 1 6.12 -13.60 -52.70
C MET A 1 6.01 -13.08 -51.27
N ARG A 2 5.10 -12.23 -50.82
CA ARG A 2 4.21 -11.17 -51.36
C ARG A 2 3.67 -10.47 -50.07
N PHE A 3 3.32 -9.20 -50.17
CA PHE A 3 2.97 -8.27 -49.08
C PHE A 3 1.74 -8.63 -48.21
N GLY A 4 1.66 -7.99 -47.02
CA GLY A 4 0.42 -7.63 -46.30
C GLY A 4 0.60 -7.70 -44.78
N GLY A 5 0.53 -6.65 -43.95
CA GLY A 5 -0.09 -5.34 -44.10
C GLY A 5 -1.49 -5.32 -43.49
N SER A 6 -1.61 -5.05 -42.19
CA SER A 6 -2.80 -4.42 -41.60
C SER A 6 -2.51 -3.81 -40.22
N GLU A 7 -2.49 -2.49 -40.21
CA GLU A 7 -2.63 -1.63 -39.04
C GLU A 7 -3.99 -1.87 -38.37
N GLN A 8 -4.01 -1.92 -37.04
CA GLN A 8 -5.20 -1.66 -36.23
C GLN A 8 -4.80 -0.75 -35.07
N GLY A 9 -4.96 0.55 -35.28
CA GLY A 9 -5.15 1.51 -34.20
C GLY A 9 -6.63 1.61 -33.86
N LYS A 10 -7.00 1.51 -32.58
CA LYS A 10 -8.21 2.16 -32.06
C LYS A 10 -8.17 2.43 -30.56
N ALA A 11 -8.09 3.73 -30.27
CA ALA A 11 -8.74 4.49 -29.20
C ALA A 11 -8.51 4.07 -27.73
N ARG A 12 -7.51 4.70 -27.10
CA ARG A 12 -7.57 5.03 -25.67
C ARG A 12 -8.55 6.20 -25.49
N GLN A 13 -9.65 5.97 -24.79
CA GLN A 13 -10.56 7.02 -24.32
C GLN A 13 -9.85 7.85 -23.24
N GLY A 14 -9.61 9.12 -23.52
CA GLY A 14 -9.22 10.11 -22.51
C GLY A 14 -10.48 10.66 -21.81
N PRO A 15 -10.41 11.01 -20.50
CA PRO A 15 -11.51 11.68 -19.83
C PRO A 15 -11.64 13.13 -20.30
N ALA A 16 -12.88 13.57 -20.41
CA ALA A 16 -13.30 14.88 -20.91
C ALA A 16 -12.78 16.06 -20.06
N PRO A 17 -12.45 17.21 -20.68
CA PRO A 17 -12.13 18.43 -19.93
C PRO A 17 -13.41 19.05 -19.35
N ARG A 18 -13.48 19.12 -18.01
CA ARG A 18 -14.47 19.94 -17.29
C ARG A 18 -14.20 21.41 -17.57
N ARG A 19 -15.05 22.04 -18.39
CA ARG A 19 -15.08 23.49 -18.58
C ARG A 19 -15.58 24.15 -17.28
N VAL A 20 -14.68 24.86 -16.60
CA VAL A 20 -15.03 25.78 -15.52
C VAL A 20 -15.60 27.03 -16.17
N ALA A 21 -16.93 27.17 -16.12
CA ALA A 21 -17.61 28.38 -16.54
C ALA A 21 -17.48 29.43 -15.43
N VAL A 22 -16.68 30.45 -15.73
CA VAL A 22 -16.62 31.73 -15.01
C VAL A 22 -17.88 32.49 -15.41
N THR A 23 -18.85 32.62 -14.51
CA THR A 23 -20.06 33.41 -14.77
C THR A 23 -19.91 34.77 -14.09
N CYS A 24 -19.78 35.78 -14.95
CA CYS A 24 -19.76 37.20 -14.63
C CYS A 24 -21.06 37.67 -13.96
N ALA A 25 -20.86 38.67 -13.09
CA ALA A 25 -21.89 39.48 -12.47
C ALA A 25 -22.78 40.20 -13.49
N LEU A 26 -24.08 40.29 -13.19
CA LEU A 26 -24.93 41.39 -13.66
C LEU A 26 -26.04 41.66 -12.65
N ALA A 27 -26.13 42.93 -12.24
CA ALA A 27 -27.08 43.47 -11.30
C ALA A 27 -28.47 43.67 -11.92
N ALA A 28 -29.54 43.51 -11.14
CA ALA A 28 -30.78 44.25 -11.32
C ALA A 28 -31.63 44.26 -10.03
N PHE A 29 -32.01 45.49 -9.66
CA PHE A 29 -32.87 45.93 -8.57
C PHE A 29 -34.34 45.51 -8.78
N LEU A 30 -35.10 45.26 -7.69
CA LEU A 30 -36.47 45.77 -7.39
C LEU A 30 -37.24 44.90 -6.36
N LEU A 31 -37.55 45.48 -5.19
CA LEU A 31 -38.66 45.12 -4.28
C LEU A 31 -40.01 45.63 -4.86
N PRO A 32 -41.18 45.39 -4.22
CA PRO A 32 -41.68 44.28 -3.38
C PRO A 32 -43.09 43.80 -3.83
N VAL A 33 -43.68 42.74 -3.27
CA VAL A 33 -45.13 42.64 -2.96
C VAL A 33 -45.38 41.47 -1.99
N LEU A 34 -46.09 41.76 -0.91
CA LEU A 34 -46.66 40.84 0.07
C LEU A 34 -47.84 40.06 -0.53
N LEU A 35 -47.89 38.74 -0.34
CA LEU A 35 -49.15 37.99 -0.36
C LEU A 35 -49.10 36.88 0.70
N SER A 36 -49.86 37.07 1.76
CA SER A 36 -50.06 36.16 2.87
C SER A 36 -50.77 34.88 2.41
N GLY A 37 -50.05 33.77 2.39
CA GLY A 37 -50.60 32.42 2.30
C GLY A 37 -50.35 31.68 3.61
N THR A 38 -51.38 31.52 4.45
CA THR A 38 -51.32 30.71 5.67
C THR A 38 -51.18 29.23 5.29
N LEU A 39 -49.96 28.70 5.31
CA LEU A 39 -49.71 27.27 5.18
C LEU A 39 -50.00 26.63 6.55
N SER A 40 -51.17 26.00 6.69
CA SER A 40 -51.47 25.21 7.89
C SER A 40 -50.44 24.08 8.01
N ALA A 41 -49.57 24.19 9.01
CA ALA A 41 -48.65 23.13 9.40
C ALA A 41 -49.46 21.96 9.97
N GLN A 42 -49.55 20.87 9.23
CA GLN A 42 -50.01 19.60 9.78
C GLN A 42 -48.95 19.08 10.77
N PRO A 43 -49.32 18.65 11.98
CA PRO A 43 -48.39 18.04 12.92
C PRO A 43 -47.87 16.72 12.32
N VAL A 44 -46.60 16.70 11.91
CA VAL A 44 -45.91 15.48 11.52
C VAL A 44 -45.81 14.60 12.79
N PRO A 45 -46.36 13.37 12.79
CA PRO A 45 -46.22 12.49 13.94
C PRO A 45 -44.72 12.22 14.18
N PRO A 46 -44.28 12.15 15.45
CA PRO A 46 -42.88 11.89 15.76
C PRO A 46 -42.47 10.56 15.13
N LEU A 47 -41.45 10.61 14.27
CA LEU A 47 -40.84 9.41 13.69
C LEU A 47 -40.47 8.45 14.84
N PRO A 48 -40.84 7.16 14.75
CA PRO A 48 -40.36 6.19 15.73
C PRO A 48 -38.83 6.23 15.75
N PRO A 49 -38.20 6.13 16.95
CA PRO A 49 -36.76 6.12 17.05
C PRO A 49 -36.21 5.00 16.15
N PRO A 50 -35.12 5.26 15.39
CA PRO A 50 -34.50 4.23 14.58
C PRO A 50 -34.20 3.02 15.48
N ALA A 51 -34.62 1.84 15.05
CA ALA A 51 -34.35 0.61 15.78
C ALA A 51 -32.85 0.54 16.10
N PRO A 52 -32.45 0.22 17.35
CA PRO A 52 -31.04 0.05 17.66
C PRO A 52 -30.47 -1.01 16.70
N PRO A 53 -29.31 -0.77 16.08
CA PRO A 53 -28.69 -1.77 15.24
C PRO A 53 -28.55 -3.06 16.04
N PRO A 54 -28.72 -4.25 15.41
CA PRO A 54 -28.54 -5.51 16.10
C PRO A 54 -27.20 -5.47 16.83
N LEU A 55 -27.22 -5.79 18.12
CA LEU A 55 -26.02 -5.96 18.93
C LEU A 55 -25.22 -7.13 18.33
N GLN A 56 -24.40 -6.83 17.34
CA GLN A 56 -23.38 -7.75 16.86
C GLN A 56 -22.51 -8.03 18.08
N GLY A 57 -22.43 -9.31 18.50
CA GLY A 57 -21.59 -9.70 19.62
C GLY A 57 -20.21 -9.08 19.48
N SER A 58 -19.64 -8.60 20.59
CA SER A 58 -18.36 -7.89 20.56
C SER A 58 -17.34 -8.70 19.75
N PRO A 59 -16.72 -8.13 18.71
CA PRO A 59 -15.78 -8.87 17.88
C PRO A 59 -14.64 -9.39 18.74
N ALA A 60 -14.32 -10.69 18.60
CA ALA A 60 -13.28 -11.35 19.39
C ALA A 60 -11.89 -10.69 19.27
N LEU A 61 -11.71 -9.90 18.21
CA LEU A 61 -10.51 -9.16 17.87
C LEU A 61 -10.92 -7.79 17.30
N VAL A 62 -10.38 -6.72 17.87
CA VAL A 62 -10.46 -5.36 17.30
C VAL A 62 -9.05 -4.87 17.05
N THR A 63 -8.76 -4.49 15.81
CA THR A 63 -7.43 -3.98 15.42
C THR A 63 -7.52 -2.69 14.63
N GLN A 64 -6.48 -1.88 14.75
CA GLN A 64 -6.35 -0.59 14.11
C GLN A 64 -4.88 -0.32 13.75
N LEU A 65 -4.65 0.29 12.58
CA LEU A 65 -3.34 0.81 12.22
C LEU A 65 -3.10 2.16 12.87
N GLY A 66 -1.88 2.38 13.36
CA GLY A 66 -1.47 3.69 13.87
C GLY A 66 -1.52 4.78 12.80
N GLN A 67 -1.14 4.43 11.57
CA GLN A 67 -1.22 5.33 10.41
C GLN A 67 -1.74 4.54 9.19
N PRO A 68 -2.82 4.99 8.53
CA PRO A 68 -3.37 4.31 7.35
C PRO A 68 -2.60 4.58 6.05
N SER A 69 -1.63 5.49 6.06
CA SER A 69 -0.81 5.85 4.89
C SER A 69 0.63 6.10 5.32
N VAL A 70 1.59 5.65 4.52
CA VAL A 70 3.01 5.90 4.70
C VAL A 70 3.56 6.68 3.52
N GLU A 71 4.23 7.78 3.82
CA GLU A 71 4.77 8.71 2.85
C GLU A 71 6.27 8.48 2.61
N VAL A 72 6.65 8.17 1.37
CA VAL A 72 8.04 7.90 0.98
C VAL A 72 8.60 9.08 0.18
N THR A 73 9.55 9.80 0.78
CA THR A 73 10.30 10.90 0.15
C THR A 73 11.66 10.45 -0.38
N THR A 74 12.39 11.34 -1.05
CA THR A 74 13.78 11.07 -1.47
C THR A 74 14.75 10.90 -0.29
N ALA A 75 14.40 11.43 0.89
CA ALA A 75 15.16 11.29 2.13
C ALA A 75 14.57 10.23 3.08
N PHE A 76 13.66 9.38 2.58
CA PHE A 76 13.02 8.34 3.39
C PHE A 76 14.05 7.30 3.87
N ALA A 77 14.21 7.19 5.18
CA ALA A 77 15.16 6.27 5.82
C ALA A 77 14.51 4.93 6.26
N GLY A 78 13.21 4.75 6.00
CA GLY A 78 12.40 3.69 6.58
C GLY A 78 11.52 4.20 7.72
N THR A 79 10.48 3.44 8.05
CA THR A 79 9.57 3.73 9.16
C THR A 79 9.00 2.44 9.73
N ASP A 80 8.42 2.49 10.92
CA ASP A 80 7.70 1.36 11.50
C ASP A 80 6.20 1.54 11.30
N VAL A 81 5.54 0.51 10.76
CA VAL A 81 4.08 0.43 10.72
C VAL A 81 3.62 -0.14 12.07
N LEU A 82 3.00 0.71 12.88
CA LEU A 82 2.45 0.33 14.18
C LEU A 82 1.03 -0.22 14.01
N VAL A 83 0.81 -1.41 14.56
CA VAL A 83 -0.48 -2.10 14.56
C VAL A 83 -0.90 -2.28 16.00
N PHE A 84 -2.10 -1.83 16.33
CA PHE A 84 -2.69 -1.94 17.65
C PHE A 84 -3.89 -2.88 17.60
N GLY A 85 -4.13 -3.57 18.71
CA GLY A 85 -5.38 -4.29 18.85
C GLY A 85 -5.67 -4.70 20.28
N ALA A 86 -6.91 -5.16 20.47
CA ALA A 86 -7.42 -5.67 21.72
C ALA A 86 -8.12 -7.00 21.48
N THR A 87 -7.98 -7.91 22.43
CA THR A 87 -8.64 -9.21 22.43
C THR A 87 -9.63 -9.34 23.57
N GLU A 88 -10.65 -10.17 23.38
CA GLU A 88 -11.63 -10.46 24.43
C GLU A 88 -11.01 -11.32 25.55
N ARG A 89 -10.17 -12.28 25.18
CA ARG A 89 -9.43 -13.13 26.12
C ARG A 89 -8.03 -12.56 26.37
N PRO A 90 -7.41 -12.88 27.53
CA PRO A 90 -6.03 -12.50 27.78
C PRO A 90 -5.10 -13.12 26.74
N ILE A 91 -4.01 -12.42 26.44
CA ILE A 91 -2.96 -12.83 25.52
C ILE A 91 -1.80 -13.40 26.34
N GLY A 92 -1.30 -14.59 25.96
CA GLY A 92 -0.17 -15.23 26.63
C GLY A 92 -0.33 -16.74 26.82
N PRO A 93 0.48 -17.37 27.70
CA PRO A 93 0.59 -18.84 27.79
C PRO A 93 -0.73 -19.58 28.07
N SER A 94 -1.65 -18.95 28.79
CA SER A 94 -2.96 -19.51 29.14
C SER A 94 -4.10 -18.96 28.28
N GLY A 95 -3.78 -18.16 27.26
CA GLY A 95 -4.70 -17.31 26.53
C GLY A 95 -4.61 -17.47 25.02
N ASP A 96 -5.06 -16.43 24.32
CA ASP A 96 -4.94 -16.38 22.87
C ASP A 96 -3.55 -15.87 22.47
N ASN A 97 -3.10 -16.23 21.28
CA ASN A 97 -1.88 -15.73 20.67
C ASN A 97 -2.23 -14.84 19.49
N VAL A 98 -1.39 -13.85 19.23
CA VAL A 98 -1.56 -12.93 18.11
C VAL A 98 -0.40 -13.08 17.14
N ILE A 99 -0.74 -13.13 15.85
CA ILE A 99 0.21 -13.06 14.72
C ILE A 99 -0.17 -11.86 13.86
N VAL A 100 0.81 -11.05 13.50
CA VAL A 100 0.67 -9.89 12.63
C VAL A 100 1.54 -10.10 11.40
N VAL A 101 0.93 -9.99 10.22
CA VAL A 101 1.57 -10.23 8.92
C VAL A 101 1.38 -8.99 8.05
N GLY A 102 2.47 -8.30 7.72
CA GLY A 102 2.48 -7.23 6.73
C GLY A 102 2.90 -7.74 5.36
N GLN A 103 2.16 -7.35 4.32
CA GLN A 103 2.49 -7.68 2.93
C GLN A 103 2.38 -6.46 2.02
N GLY A 104 3.35 -6.34 1.12
CA GLY A 104 3.34 -5.35 0.06
C GLY A 104 2.73 -5.87 -1.24
N PRO A 105 2.67 -5.01 -2.28
CA PRO A 105 2.11 -5.38 -3.57
C PRO A 105 2.86 -6.58 -4.16
N ALA A 106 2.10 -7.50 -4.74
CA ALA A 106 2.60 -8.68 -5.41
C ALA A 106 3.31 -8.32 -6.73
N GLN A 107 4.46 -8.93 -6.99
CA GLN A 107 5.29 -8.67 -8.16
C GLN A 107 5.82 -9.96 -8.76
N SER A 108 6.01 -9.98 -10.08
CA SER A 108 6.75 -11.06 -10.76
C SER A 108 8.25 -10.80 -10.62
N GLN A 109 8.99 -11.79 -10.10
CA GLN A 109 10.42 -11.72 -9.87
C GLN A 109 11.14 -12.80 -10.68
N VAL A 110 12.26 -12.45 -11.32
CA VAL A 110 13.04 -13.43 -12.11
C VAL A 110 14.41 -13.62 -11.47
N VAL A 111 14.67 -14.85 -11.03
CA VAL A 111 15.96 -15.26 -10.49
C VAL A 111 16.78 -15.91 -11.60
N ARG A 112 18.03 -15.48 -11.76
CA ARG A 112 18.96 -16.00 -12.75
C ARG A 112 20.20 -16.55 -12.08
N ARG A 113 20.62 -17.75 -12.48
CA ARG A 113 21.87 -18.35 -12.04
C ARG A 113 23.01 -17.82 -12.91
N ARG A 114 23.96 -17.12 -12.30
CA ARG A 114 25.18 -16.67 -12.99
C ARG A 114 26.13 -17.86 -13.09
N THR A 115 26.58 -18.17 -14.30
CA THR A 115 27.50 -19.30 -14.55
C THR A 115 28.80 -18.76 -15.13
N ARG A 116 29.94 -19.32 -14.72
CA ARG A 116 31.24 -18.93 -15.25
C ARG A 116 31.64 -19.88 -16.38
N VAL A 117 31.84 -19.33 -17.58
CA VAL A 117 32.27 -20.08 -18.76
C VAL A 117 33.42 -19.32 -19.39
N LEU A 118 34.55 -20.00 -19.62
CA LEU A 118 35.76 -19.42 -20.22
C LEU A 118 36.20 -18.10 -19.55
N GLY A 119 36.20 -18.06 -18.22
CA GLY A 119 36.60 -16.89 -17.44
C GLY A 119 35.56 -15.76 -17.34
N ALA A 120 34.55 -15.73 -18.23
CA ALA A 120 33.47 -14.75 -18.24
C ALA A 120 32.23 -15.22 -17.46
N TRP A 121 31.50 -14.27 -16.89
CA TRP A 121 30.22 -14.55 -16.25
C TRP A 121 29.08 -14.40 -17.25
N ILE A 122 28.35 -15.49 -17.48
CA ILE A 122 27.20 -15.53 -18.37
C ILE A 122 25.91 -15.81 -17.60
N ASN A 123 24.80 -15.36 -18.17
CA ASN A 123 23.47 -15.70 -17.65
C ASN A 123 23.17 -17.16 -18.00
N GLY A 124 23.02 -17.99 -16.97
CA GLY A 124 22.60 -19.39 -17.13
C GLY A 124 21.08 -19.52 -17.03
N ARG A 125 20.63 -20.63 -16.43
CA ARG A 125 19.22 -20.94 -16.20
C ARG A 125 18.52 -19.86 -15.36
N SER A 126 17.22 -19.69 -15.61
CA SER A 126 16.37 -18.75 -14.89
C SER A 126 15.08 -19.39 -14.41
N ALA A 127 14.54 -18.87 -13.30
CA ALA A 127 13.21 -19.17 -12.80
C ALA A 127 12.45 -17.86 -12.62
N ARG A 128 11.19 -17.80 -13.07
CA ARG A 128 10.28 -16.68 -12.82
C ARG A 128 9.32 -17.09 -11.72
N PHE A 129 9.17 -16.24 -10.71
CA PHE A 129 8.20 -16.39 -9.63
C PHE A 129 7.13 -15.33 -9.77
N ASP A 130 5.88 -15.72 -9.76
CA ASP A 130 4.73 -14.81 -9.80
C ASP A 130 4.05 -14.74 -8.43
N ASP A 131 3.35 -13.64 -8.16
CA ASP A 131 2.77 -13.28 -6.85
C ASP A 131 3.79 -13.27 -5.70
N VAL A 132 4.97 -12.71 -5.94
CA VAL A 132 5.98 -12.53 -4.88
C VAL A 132 5.71 -11.20 -4.17
N PRO A 133 5.43 -11.18 -2.86
CA PRO A 133 5.24 -9.93 -2.15
C PRO A 133 6.54 -9.12 -2.18
N SER A 134 6.43 -7.84 -2.54
CA SER A 134 7.56 -6.93 -2.58
C SER A 134 8.24 -6.75 -1.21
N TRP A 135 7.42 -6.69 -0.15
CA TRP A 135 7.78 -6.67 1.27
C TRP A 135 6.92 -7.68 2.04
N TYR A 136 7.52 -8.33 3.05
CA TYR A 136 6.86 -9.30 3.92
C TYR A 136 7.44 -9.15 5.32
N ALA A 137 6.58 -8.92 6.31
CA ALA A 137 7.00 -8.91 7.71
C ALA A 137 6.03 -9.76 8.51
N LEU A 138 6.54 -10.73 9.25
CA LEU A 138 5.76 -11.56 10.15
C LEU A 138 6.29 -11.42 11.57
N THR A 139 5.38 -11.16 12.50
CA THR A 139 5.68 -11.18 13.92
C THR A 139 4.55 -11.84 14.70
N GLY A 140 4.89 -12.51 15.79
CA GLY A 140 3.95 -13.10 16.72
C GLY A 140 4.27 -12.75 18.17
N THR A 141 3.34 -13.13 19.02
CA THR A 141 3.54 -13.23 20.48
C THR A 141 4.59 -14.28 20.85
N GLU A 142 4.62 -15.37 20.09
CA GLU A 142 5.69 -16.37 20.07
C GLU A 142 6.14 -16.62 18.61
N PRO A 143 7.26 -17.34 18.39
CA PRO A 143 7.68 -17.70 17.03
C PRO A 143 6.59 -18.43 16.25
N LEU A 144 6.48 -18.15 14.95
CA LEU A 144 5.43 -18.71 14.10
C LEU A 144 5.32 -20.25 14.19
N ARG A 145 6.45 -20.92 14.40
CA ARG A 145 6.54 -22.39 14.48
C ARG A 145 5.95 -22.98 15.75
N SER A 146 5.89 -22.23 16.87
CA SER A 146 5.21 -22.69 18.09
C SER A 146 3.72 -22.38 18.04
N LEU A 147 3.34 -21.26 17.40
CA LEU A 147 1.96 -20.81 17.34
C LEU A 147 1.07 -21.64 16.41
N LEU A 148 1.59 -22.13 15.29
CA LEU A 148 0.81 -22.84 14.28
C LEU A 148 1.50 -24.11 13.79
N GLY A 149 0.72 -25.19 13.68
CA GLY A 149 1.15 -26.44 13.06
C GLY A 149 1.60 -26.26 11.61
N GLN A 150 2.42 -27.18 11.09
CA GLN A 150 2.96 -27.07 9.73
C GLN A 150 1.86 -27.05 8.65
N ASP A 151 0.79 -27.81 8.84
CA ASP A 151 -0.32 -27.88 7.88
C ASP A 151 -1.11 -26.58 7.84
N GLU A 152 -1.43 -26.00 9.00
CA GLU A 152 -2.12 -24.72 9.12
C GLU A 152 -1.29 -23.58 8.51
N ARG A 153 0.03 -23.56 8.76
CA ARG A 153 0.94 -22.58 8.14
C ARG A 153 0.99 -22.69 6.63
N ARG A 154 1.00 -23.90 6.09
CA ARG A 154 0.98 -24.13 4.63
C ARG A 154 -0.34 -23.70 4.01
N ALA A 155 -1.46 -23.99 4.68
CA ALA A 155 -2.80 -23.60 4.26
C ALA A 155 -2.97 -22.07 4.23
N LEU A 156 -2.53 -21.40 5.30
CA LEU A 156 -2.59 -19.94 5.45
C LEU A 156 -1.46 -19.20 4.73
N GLN A 157 -0.53 -19.91 4.10
CA GLN A 157 0.57 -19.33 3.35
C GLN A 157 1.54 -18.49 4.20
N LEU A 158 1.74 -18.89 5.47
CA LEU A 158 2.54 -18.16 6.44
C LEU A 158 4.00 -18.66 6.50
N GLY A 159 4.91 -17.72 6.69
CA GLY A 159 6.36 -17.94 6.77
C GLY A 159 7.07 -17.87 5.43
N LEU A 160 8.39 -17.67 5.47
CA LEU A 160 9.21 -17.45 4.27
C LEU A 160 9.12 -18.58 3.23
N ASN A 161 8.98 -19.83 3.70
CA ASN A 161 8.90 -21.01 2.83
C ASN A 161 7.59 -21.11 2.05
N ALA A 162 6.55 -20.42 2.50
CA ALA A 162 5.25 -20.42 1.84
C ALA A 162 5.15 -19.38 0.72
N LEU A 163 6.12 -18.45 0.66
CA LEU A 163 6.21 -17.40 -0.35
C LEU A 163 6.79 -17.95 -1.67
N ALA A 164 6.50 -17.28 -2.79
CA ALA A 164 7.04 -17.61 -4.11
C ALA A 164 6.77 -19.07 -4.57
N ARG A 165 5.54 -19.56 -4.36
CA ARG A 165 5.11 -20.91 -4.80
C ARG A 165 4.90 -21.04 -6.30
N ARG A 166 4.40 -19.99 -6.95
CA ARG A 166 4.10 -20.03 -8.39
C ARG A 166 5.37 -19.77 -9.18
N VAL A 167 5.95 -20.84 -9.71
CA VAL A 167 7.20 -20.81 -10.47
C VAL A 167 6.94 -21.19 -11.92
N GLN A 168 7.56 -20.46 -12.85
CA GLN A 168 7.63 -20.77 -14.27
C GLN A 168 9.10 -20.98 -14.66
N GLY A 169 9.37 -22.01 -15.48
CA GLY A 169 10.72 -22.39 -15.89
C GLY A 169 11.35 -23.40 -14.94
N SER A 170 12.55 -23.11 -14.42
CA SER A 170 13.27 -24.05 -13.55
C SER A 170 12.60 -24.17 -12.17
N SER A 171 12.08 -25.36 -11.84
CA SER A 171 11.46 -25.67 -10.54
C SER A 171 12.45 -26.13 -9.46
N ASP A 172 13.75 -25.91 -9.70
CA ASP A 172 14.83 -26.31 -8.80
C ASP A 172 14.75 -25.49 -7.49
N PRO A 173 14.69 -26.13 -6.31
CA PRO A 173 14.54 -25.46 -5.01
C PRO A 173 15.62 -24.40 -4.74
N ASP A 174 16.81 -24.54 -5.33
CA ASP A 174 17.91 -23.58 -5.20
C ASP A 174 17.50 -22.16 -5.65
N PHE A 175 16.67 -22.03 -6.68
CA PHE A 175 16.21 -20.73 -7.16
C PHE A 175 15.27 -20.04 -6.15
N ARG A 176 14.45 -20.83 -5.45
CA ARG A 176 13.55 -20.30 -4.42
C ARG A 176 14.36 -19.86 -3.21
N GLN A 177 15.30 -20.70 -2.76
CA GLN A 177 16.17 -20.36 -1.64
C GLN A 177 16.97 -19.09 -1.95
N ALA A 178 17.56 -18.99 -3.14
CA ALA A 178 18.28 -17.79 -3.56
C ALA A 178 17.40 -16.52 -3.62
N LEU A 179 16.10 -16.66 -3.93
CA LEU A 179 15.16 -15.53 -3.84
C LEU A 179 14.92 -15.11 -2.40
N VAL A 180 14.62 -16.07 -1.53
CA VAL A 180 14.39 -15.85 -0.09
C VAL A 180 15.62 -15.19 0.51
N ASP A 181 16.81 -15.75 0.30
CA ASP A 181 18.07 -15.25 0.84
C ASP A 181 18.33 -13.81 0.42
N ARG A 182 18.09 -13.47 -0.85
CA ARG A 182 18.25 -12.08 -1.35
C ARG A 182 17.25 -11.12 -0.74
N LYS A 183 16.00 -11.55 -0.54
CA LYS A 183 14.95 -10.72 0.04
C LYS A 183 15.16 -10.48 1.54
N VAL A 184 15.61 -11.52 2.26
CA VAL A 184 16.01 -11.42 3.67
C VAL A 184 17.25 -10.54 3.82
N ALA A 185 18.27 -10.72 2.98
CA ALA A 185 19.48 -9.89 3.00
C ALA A 185 19.21 -8.41 2.70
N ALA A 186 18.14 -8.10 1.96
CA ALA A 186 17.67 -6.75 1.69
C ALA A 186 16.73 -6.20 2.78
N ASP A 187 16.49 -6.92 3.88
CA ASP A 187 15.53 -6.60 4.95
C ASP A 187 14.09 -6.41 4.45
N LEU A 188 13.77 -6.90 3.24
CA LEU A 188 12.41 -6.84 2.67
C LEU A 188 11.52 -7.93 3.26
N TRP A 189 12.11 -9.07 3.60
CA TRP A 189 11.43 -10.23 4.17
C TRP A 189 11.96 -10.49 5.58
N GLN A 190 11.09 -10.37 6.57
CA GLN A 190 11.41 -10.46 7.99
C GLN A 190 10.45 -11.46 8.65
N GLU A 191 10.97 -12.40 9.42
CA GLU A 191 10.20 -13.36 10.22
C GLU A 191 10.69 -13.27 11.67
N ASP A 192 9.77 -13.03 12.61
CA ASP A 192 10.00 -13.00 14.05
C ASP A 192 11.08 -12.00 14.52
N LYS A 193 11.30 -10.89 13.79
CA LYS A 193 12.34 -9.88 14.10
C LYS A 193 12.09 -9.10 15.39
N ALA A 194 10.84 -8.73 15.67
CA ALA A 194 10.44 -7.99 16.85
C ALA A 194 9.15 -8.59 17.40
N PRO A 195 9.10 -9.12 18.63
CA PRO A 195 7.91 -9.78 19.16
C PRO A 195 6.76 -8.80 19.38
N VAL A 196 5.53 -9.31 19.29
CA VAL A 196 4.33 -8.55 19.64
C VAL A 196 4.35 -8.24 21.14
N GLN A 197 4.24 -6.96 21.49
CA GLN A 197 4.21 -6.53 22.89
C GLN A 197 2.78 -6.51 23.39
N VAL A 198 2.56 -7.13 24.55
CA VAL A 198 1.26 -7.19 25.21
C VAL A 198 1.26 -6.26 26.42
N SER A 199 0.26 -5.38 26.48
CA SER A 199 0.04 -4.44 27.58
C SER A 199 -1.29 -4.77 28.29
N GLY A 200 -1.26 -4.83 29.62
CA GLY A 200 -2.47 -5.09 30.42
C GLY A 200 -3.15 -6.43 30.11
N GLY A 201 -2.40 -7.38 29.55
CA GLY A 201 -2.87 -8.74 29.23
C GLY A 201 -3.87 -8.85 28.07
N ARG A 202 -4.39 -7.75 27.52
CA ARG A 202 -5.44 -7.79 26.48
C ARG A 202 -5.20 -6.83 25.31
N LEU A 203 -4.40 -5.80 25.54
CA LEU A 203 -3.97 -4.88 24.48
C LEU A 203 -2.65 -5.40 23.93
N PHE A 204 -2.48 -5.33 22.62
CA PHE A 204 -1.20 -5.62 22.00
C PHE A 204 -0.83 -4.53 21.02
N HIS A 205 0.47 -4.38 20.81
CA HIS A 205 1.00 -3.59 19.73
C HIS A 205 2.14 -4.34 19.04
N ALA A 206 2.18 -4.24 17.72
CA ALA A 206 3.21 -4.81 16.88
C ALA A 206 3.87 -3.70 16.06
N ARG A 207 5.18 -3.83 15.85
CA ARG A 207 5.95 -2.92 15.00
C ARG A 207 6.48 -3.70 13.81
N LEU A 208 6.09 -3.29 12.62
CA LEU A 208 6.58 -3.88 11.37
C LEU A 208 7.51 -2.87 10.70
N SER A 209 8.81 -3.18 10.65
CA SER A 209 9.78 -2.28 10.04
C SER A 209 9.69 -2.30 8.52
N LEU A 210 9.41 -1.12 7.96
CA LEU A 210 9.31 -0.86 6.53
C LEU A 210 10.60 -0.17 6.06
N PRO A 211 11.48 -0.86 5.32
CA PRO A 211 12.77 -0.31 4.91
C PRO A 211 12.61 0.76 3.82
N SER A 212 13.67 1.54 3.56
CA SER A 212 13.63 2.64 2.59
C SER A 212 13.47 2.23 1.13
N ILE A 213 13.77 0.97 0.80
CA ILE A 213 13.78 0.43 -0.56
C ILE A 213 12.43 -0.12 -1.03
N VAL A 214 11.37 0.08 -0.26
CA VAL A 214 10.04 -0.45 -0.60
C VAL A 214 9.40 0.32 -1.77
N PRO A 215 8.77 -0.39 -2.72
CA PRO A 215 8.08 0.27 -3.83
C PRO A 215 6.77 0.92 -3.36
N PRO A 216 6.34 2.06 -3.93
CA PRO A 216 5.02 2.60 -3.66
C PRO A 216 3.93 1.65 -4.21
N GLY A 217 2.77 1.64 -3.55
CA GLY A 217 1.64 0.78 -3.91
C GLY A 217 0.69 0.51 -2.74
N SER A 218 -0.22 -0.45 -2.93
CA SER A 218 -1.16 -0.89 -1.90
C SER A 218 -0.54 -1.99 -1.05
N TYR A 219 -0.60 -1.82 0.26
CA TYR A 219 -0.10 -2.75 1.25
C TYR A 219 -1.26 -3.16 2.16
N PHE A 220 -1.08 -4.26 2.88
CA PHE A 220 -2.04 -4.68 3.89
C PHE A 220 -1.32 -5.31 5.07
N VAL A 221 -1.90 -5.12 6.25
CA VAL A 221 -1.55 -5.83 7.46
C VAL A 221 -2.70 -6.76 7.81
N GLN A 222 -2.37 -8.02 8.00
CA GLN A 222 -3.30 -9.04 8.45
C GLN A 222 -2.97 -9.40 9.90
N VAL A 223 -3.96 -9.26 10.78
CA VAL A 223 -3.87 -9.72 12.17
C VAL A 223 -4.66 -11.00 12.33
N LEU A 224 -4.03 -12.00 12.92
CA LEU A 224 -4.56 -13.33 13.15
C LEU A 224 -4.59 -13.60 14.66
N LEU A 225 -5.77 -13.93 15.17
CA LEU A 225 -5.93 -14.44 16.53
C LEU A 225 -5.88 -15.97 16.48
N VAL A 226 -4.91 -16.54 17.20
CA VAL A 226 -4.65 -17.98 17.26
C VAL A 226 -5.00 -18.51 18.64
N ARG A 227 -5.77 -19.60 18.68
CA ARG A 227 -6.12 -20.33 19.90
C ARG A 227 -5.80 -21.80 19.68
N GLU A 228 -5.03 -22.40 20.58
CA GLU A 228 -4.72 -23.85 20.54
C GLU A 228 -4.20 -24.32 19.16
N GLY A 229 -3.37 -23.50 18.50
CA GLY A 229 -2.80 -23.82 17.19
C GLY A 229 -3.72 -23.58 15.98
N ARG A 230 -4.89 -22.97 16.15
CA ARG A 230 -5.84 -22.66 15.08
C ARG A 230 -6.22 -21.19 15.04
N VAL A 231 -6.48 -20.65 13.86
CA VAL A 231 -6.94 -19.26 13.70
C VAL A 231 -8.44 -19.17 14.03
N VAL A 232 -8.78 -18.30 14.98
CA VAL A 232 -10.16 -18.04 15.42
C VAL A 232 -10.72 -16.77 14.78
N ALA A 233 -9.87 -15.76 14.59
CA ALA A 233 -10.25 -14.50 13.96
C ALA A 233 -9.14 -13.98 13.05
N ARG A 234 -9.55 -13.31 11.98
CA ARG A 234 -8.68 -12.65 11.00
C ARG A 234 -9.23 -11.25 10.75
N GLN A 235 -8.37 -10.25 10.81
CA GLN A 235 -8.68 -8.89 10.39
C GLN A 235 -7.62 -8.38 9.44
N GLU A 236 -8.05 -7.77 8.34
CA GLU A 236 -7.17 -7.15 7.35
C GLU A 236 -7.32 -5.64 7.40
N LEU A 237 -6.18 -4.96 7.43
CA LEU A 237 -6.07 -3.51 7.50
C LEU A 237 -5.25 -3.04 6.29
N PRO A 238 -5.91 -2.48 5.26
CA PRO A 238 -5.19 -1.94 4.11
C PRO A 238 -4.47 -0.64 4.51
N PHE A 239 -3.30 -0.41 3.93
CA PHE A 239 -2.60 0.87 3.99
C PHE A 239 -1.92 1.18 2.67
N GLU A 240 -1.75 2.45 2.35
CA GLU A 240 -1.08 2.87 1.12
C GLU A 240 0.31 3.42 1.39
N VAL A 241 1.26 3.02 0.54
CA VAL A 241 2.59 3.62 0.51
C VAL A 241 2.65 4.53 -0.70
N ARG A 242 2.67 5.84 -0.47
CA ARG A 242 2.67 6.86 -1.52
C ARG A 242 4.00 7.59 -1.55
N ARG A 243 4.46 7.91 -2.76
CA ARG A 243 5.63 8.77 -2.93
C ARG A 243 5.20 10.23 -2.73
N VAL A 244 5.85 10.94 -1.82
CA VAL A 244 5.60 12.37 -1.57
C VAL A 244 6.90 13.18 -1.61
N GLY A 245 6.81 14.49 -1.77
CA GLY A 245 7.94 15.43 -1.75
C GLY A 245 7.82 16.52 -2.81
N THR A 246 8.71 17.52 -2.76
CA THR A 246 8.76 18.63 -3.75
C THR A 246 8.89 18.13 -5.18
N ALA A 247 9.59 17.01 -5.39
CA ALA A 247 9.68 16.35 -6.69
C ALA A 247 8.31 15.81 -7.17
N ALA A 248 7.45 15.34 -6.27
CA ALA A 248 6.10 14.91 -6.60
C ALA A 248 5.20 16.10 -6.97
N GLU A 249 5.29 17.22 -6.23
CA GLU A 249 4.57 18.45 -6.57
C GLU A 249 5.01 19.02 -7.92
N ILE A 250 6.31 19.10 -8.19
CA ILE A 250 6.84 19.50 -9.51
C ILE A 250 6.33 18.54 -10.59
N THR A 251 6.36 17.23 -10.34
CA THR A 251 5.88 16.23 -11.31
C THR A 251 4.39 16.38 -11.59
N THR A 252 3.56 16.62 -10.57
CA THR A 252 2.12 16.85 -10.71
C THR A 252 1.86 18.12 -11.51
N VAL A 253 2.53 19.23 -11.18
CA VAL A 253 2.39 20.49 -11.92
C VAL A 253 2.81 20.35 -13.39
N SER A 254 3.90 19.62 -13.67
CA SER A 254 4.34 19.35 -15.05
C SER A 254 3.36 18.49 -15.85
N HIS A 255 2.63 17.56 -15.21
CA HIS A 255 1.66 16.68 -15.90
C HIS A 255 0.26 17.29 -16.00
N GLU A 256 -0.20 18.05 -15.00
CA GLU A 256 -1.51 18.68 -15.02
C GLU A 256 -1.54 19.95 -15.89
N GLN A 257 -0.43 20.70 -15.98
CA GLN A 257 -0.32 21.94 -16.75
C GLN A 257 1.00 22.02 -17.54
N PRO A 258 1.23 21.16 -18.54
CA PRO A 258 2.51 21.08 -19.26
C PRO A 258 2.90 22.38 -19.96
N LEU A 259 1.92 23.14 -20.47
CA LEU A 259 2.16 24.41 -21.15
C LEU A 259 2.67 25.51 -20.21
N LEU A 260 2.06 25.66 -19.03
CA LEU A 260 2.45 26.68 -18.04
C LEU A 260 3.85 26.38 -17.49
N TYR A 261 4.13 25.10 -17.22
CA TYR A 261 5.43 24.63 -16.79
C TYR A 261 6.52 24.91 -17.84
N GLY A 262 6.24 24.60 -19.12
CA GLY A 262 7.17 24.88 -20.21
C GLY A 262 7.49 26.37 -20.37
N LEU A 263 6.49 27.24 -20.29
CA LEU A 263 6.68 28.69 -20.36
C LEU A 263 7.52 29.19 -19.18
N ALA A 264 7.27 28.70 -17.97
CA ALA A 264 8.07 29.02 -16.79
C ALA A 264 9.55 28.59 -16.96
N CYS A 265 9.80 27.40 -17.52
CA CYS A 265 11.16 26.95 -17.82
C CYS A 265 11.87 27.86 -18.85
N ILE A 266 11.19 28.26 -19.92
CA ILE A 266 11.74 29.18 -20.93
C ILE A 266 12.07 30.53 -20.29
N ALA A 267 11.16 31.08 -19.47
CA ALA A 267 11.38 32.33 -18.77
C ALA A 267 12.58 32.24 -17.82
N LEU A 268 12.72 31.14 -17.07
CA LEU A 268 13.85 30.90 -16.17
C LEU A 268 15.17 30.77 -16.95
N ALA A 269 15.17 30.07 -18.08
CA ALA A 269 16.34 29.92 -18.94
C ALA A 269 16.77 31.27 -19.54
N ALA A 270 15.82 32.07 -20.01
CA ALA A 270 16.08 33.43 -20.50
C ALA A 270 16.65 34.32 -19.39
N PHE A 271 16.10 34.24 -18.18
CA PHE A 271 16.58 35.00 -17.02
C PHE A 271 17.99 34.57 -16.59
N ALA A 272 18.27 33.28 -16.52
CA ALA A 272 19.59 32.75 -16.21
C ALA A 272 20.62 33.12 -17.30
N GLY A 273 20.25 33.03 -18.57
CA GLY A 273 21.09 33.46 -19.70
C GLY A 273 21.38 34.96 -19.67
N TRP A 274 20.38 35.77 -19.32
CA TRP A 274 20.56 37.21 -19.12
C TRP A 274 21.51 37.51 -17.95
N ILE A 275 21.35 36.86 -16.79
CA ILE A 275 22.26 37.01 -15.65
C ILE A 275 23.69 36.60 -16.02
N GLY A 276 23.85 35.46 -16.69
CA GLY A 276 25.15 35.00 -17.17
C GLY A 276 25.81 36.01 -18.09
N SER A 277 25.05 36.55 -19.05
CA SER A 277 25.52 37.62 -19.95
C SER A 277 25.94 38.88 -19.19
N VAL A 278 25.20 39.30 -18.16
CA VAL A 278 25.53 40.48 -17.35
C VAL A 278 26.80 40.28 -16.50
N ILE A 279 26.98 39.09 -15.92
CA ILE A 279 28.14 38.79 -15.05
C ILE A 279 29.43 38.61 -15.87
N PHE A 280 29.37 37.93 -17.03
CA PHE A 280 30.52 37.69 -17.92
C PHE A 280 30.85 38.88 -18.85
N ARG A 281 30.17 40.03 -18.71
CA ARG A 281 30.45 41.25 -19.49
C ARG A 281 31.59 42.12 -18.91
N ARG A 282 32.39 41.57 -17.99
CA ARG A 282 33.63 42.14 -17.46
C ARG A 282 34.78 41.20 -17.77
#